data_AF-A0AA43I252-F1
#
_entry.id   AF-A0AA43I252-F1
#
_cell.length_a   1.000
_cell.length_b   1.000
_cell.length_c   1.000
_cell.angle_alpha   90.00
_cell.angle_beta   90.00
_cell.angle_gamma   90.00
#
_symmetry.space_group_name_H-M   'P 1'
#
loop_
_entity.id
_entity.type
_entity.pdbx_description
1 polymer ?
#
loop_
_entity_poly.entity_id
_entity_poly.type
_entity_poly.pdbx_seq_one_letter_code
_entity_poly.pdbx_strand_id
1 'polypeptide(L)'
;MIDIRQEENTEHLFPILQKDTGERLQELSGKIWTDFHAHDPGVTLNDVLNYVLTDVDYKLHYNLEDYLNTEQQPFSPEEIGLLSSTAISDSEPITPAEYTQLFLAQIQELKTLKMSPARSGRLGVYDIHAQAHPSVPPGDYESIREKIKELYYNHRNLCEELDEVELSVATRTNGRQHLPDINAYLDNHLSDYPQGSYRAIFNHYPARHDLPRIYGVNDWGISKDSPPERVRQAEQLKAYLGLFDELVEMGLRELQDAPRWFRLDTQLPHKRGVELKKKLLNNLDKLYGVNSHPDFLLTPEGEPEEPEKALTRRTEFLKQVPHWGKDKHKASFLNAGEYWGLERYIRTLLGLTNREELTVVEHIFFRHLTEPIRSENYVPPVFPIELSLTVLVYGETPRMKDNRFREGLETLIYQRIPAHLDVTVQWLDKEESARFKTLYEACKTGFAECDAEHLKEFIIQMRERK
;
A
#
# COMPACT_ATOMS: atom_id res chain seq x y z
N MET A 1 -22.03 -8.75 6.11
CA MET A 1 -21.74 -8.83 7.56
C MET A 1 -21.81 -10.29 7.96
N ILE A 2 -20.67 -10.96 8.01
CA ILE A 2 -20.58 -12.24 8.71
C ILE A 2 -20.49 -11.85 10.17
N ASP A 3 -21.63 -11.91 10.84
CA ASP A 3 -21.75 -11.79 12.29
C ASP A 3 -20.98 -12.99 12.87
N ILE A 4 -19.69 -12.82 13.15
CA ILE A 4 -18.90 -13.77 13.94
C ILE A 4 -19.42 -13.60 15.36
N ARG A 5 -20.56 -14.24 15.63
CA ARG A 5 -21.03 -14.43 16.99
C ARG A 5 -19.94 -15.21 17.70
N GLN A 6 -19.22 -14.52 18.58
CA GLN A 6 -18.49 -15.16 19.66
C GLN A 6 -19.54 -15.92 20.47
N GLU A 7 -19.67 -17.22 20.22
CA GLU A 7 -20.37 -18.08 21.15
C GLU A 7 -19.55 -18.04 22.46
N GLU A 8 -20.12 -17.44 23.50
CA GLU A 8 -19.67 -17.58 24.88
C GLU A 8 -19.75 -19.07 25.23
N ASN A 9 -18.72 -19.83 24.87
CA ASN A 9 -18.59 -21.21 25.29
C ASN A 9 -18.17 -21.18 26.76
N THR A 10 -19.15 -21.23 27.65
CA THR A 10 -19.02 -21.18 29.11
C THR A 10 -18.42 -22.46 29.72
N GLU A 11 -17.69 -23.26 28.97
CA GLU A 11 -16.91 -24.38 29.51
C GLU A 11 -15.48 -23.91 29.79
N HIS A 12 -15.06 -23.99 31.06
CA HIS A 12 -13.66 -23.76 31.41
C HIS A 12 -12.77 -24.75 30.65
N LEU A 13 -11.76 -24.24 29.93
CA LEU A 13 -10.88 -25.05 29.08
C LEU A 13 -10.12 -26.14 29.85
N PHE A 14 -9.79 -25.91 31.13
CA PHE A 14 -9.00 -26.84 31.92
C PHE A 14 -9.63 -28.24 32.04
N PRO A 15 -10.91 -28.41 32.48
CA PRO A 15 -11.59 -29.70 32.45
C PRO A 15 -11.58 -30.41 31.10
N ILE A 16 -11.71 -29.65 30.00
CA ILE A 16 -11.68 -30.21 28.63
C ILE A 16 -10.29 -30.77 28.33
N LEU A 17 -9.24 -29.97 28.53
CA LEU A 17 -7.85 -30.41 28.34
C LEU A 17 -7.49 -31.60 29.23
N GLN A 18 -7.93 -31.60 30.49
CA GLN A 18 -7.67 -32.69 31.41
C GLN A 18 -8.27 -34.00 30.90
N LYS A 19 -9.52 -33.97 30.43
CA LYS A 19 -10.20 -35.12 29.85
C LYS A 19 -9.50 -35.60 28.56
N ASP A 20 -9.28 -34.70 27.61
CA ASP A 20 -8.73 -35.02 26.29
C ASP A 20 -7.28 -35.55 26.40
N THR A 21 -6.46 -34.91 27.22
CA THR A 21 -5.09 -35.38 27.52
C THR A 21 -5.13 -36.76 28.17
N GLY A 22 -6.06 -37.00 29.10
CA GLY A 22 -6.24 -38.31 29.74
C GLY A 22 -6.59 -39.42 28.74
N GLU A 23 -7.58 -39.18 27.87
CA GLU A 23 -7.99 -40.12 26.81
C GLU A 23 -6.83 -40.41 25.85
N ARG A 24 -6.10 -39.37 25.44
CA ARG A 24 -4.97 -39.50 24.51
C ARG A 24 -3.81 -40.28 25.12
N LEU A 25 -3.52 -40.08 26.40
CA LEU A 25 -2.46 -40.82 27.08
C LEU A 25 -2.80 -42.29 27.24
N GLN A 26 -4.05 -42.63 27.57
CA GLN A 26 -4.50 -44.02 27.65
C GLN A 26 -4.36 -44.74 26.30
N GLU A 27 -4.71 -44.05 25.20
CA GLU A 27 -4.55 -44.57 23.85
C GLU A 27 -3.08 -44.81 23.50
N LEU A 28 -2.20 -43.84 23.78
CA LEU A 28 -0.78 -43.90 23.42
C LEU A 28 0.03 -44.84 24.31
N SER A 29 -0.28 -44.92 25.61
CA SER A 29 0.46 -45.76 26.56
C SER A 29 0.05 -47.24 26.49
N GLY A 30 -1.18 -47.52 26.03
CA GLY A 30 -1.75 -48.86 25.92
C GLY A 30 -1.67 -49.62 27.24
N LYS A 31 -0.78 -50.61 27.32
CA LYS A 31 -0.60 -51.47 28.51
C LYS A 31 0.60 -51.09 29.38
N ILE A 32 1.34 -50.03 29.03
CA ILE A 32 2.57 -49.64 29.73
C ILE A 32 2.25 -48.77 30.95
N TRP A 33 1.40 -47.76 30.77
CA TRP A 33 0.94 -46.89 31.85
C TRP A 33 -0.56 -47.08 32.01
N THR A 34 -0.97 -47.69 33.11
CA THR A 34 -2.35 -48.14 33.35
C THR A 34 -3.02 -47.50 34.56
N ASP A 35 -2.26 -46.77 35.38
CA ASP A 35 -2.75 -46.05 36.55
C ASP A 35 -2.84 -44.55 36.23
N PHE A 36 -4.06 -43.99 36.24
CA PHE A 36 -4.33 -42.60 35.90
C PHE A 36 -5.00 -41.85 37.07
N HIS A 37 -4.74 -42.26 38.31
CA HIS A 37 -5.29 -41.60 39.48
C HIS A 37 -4.42 -40.43 39.95
N ALA A 38 -4.99 -39.53 40.75
CA ALA A 38 -4.36 -38.29 41.22
C ALA A 38 -3.06 -38.48 42.04
N HIS A 39 -2.76 -39.69 42.51
CA HIS A 39 -1.52 -39.98 43.23
C HIS A 39 -0.34 -40.30 42.30
N ASP A 40 -0.62 -40.57 41.01
CA ASP A 40 0.40 -40.81 40.01
C ASP A 40 1.12 -39.49 39.67
N PRO A 41 2.46 -39.45 39.75
CA PRO A 41 3.22 -38.24 39.49
C PRO A 41 3.14 -37.78 38.03
N GLY A 42 2.96 -38.70 37.07
CA GLY A 42 2.76 -38.37 35.67
C GLY A 42 1.41 -37.69 35.43
N VAL A 43 0.34 -38.12 36.12
CA VAL A 43 -0.96 -37.42 36.07
C VAL A 43 -0.82 -36.00 36.62
N THR A 44 -0.11 -35.84 37.73
CA THR A 44 0.19 -34.50 38.30
C THR A 44 0.95 -33.61 37.31
N LEU A 45 1.94 -34.14 36.59
CA LEU A 45 2.68 -33.39 35.57
C LEU A 45 1.77 -32.97 34.41
N ASN A 46 0.86 -33.84 33.97
CA ASN A 46 -0.07 -33.53 32.90
C ASN A 46 -1.05 -32.44 33.30
N ASP A 47 -1.59 -32.49 34.52
CA ASP A 47 -2.48 -31.44 35.02
C ASP A 47 -1.79 -30.07 35.04
N VAL A 48 -0.52 -30.01 35.45
CA VAL A 48 0.27 -28.77 35.39
C VAL A 48 0.48 -28.30 33.96
N LEU A 49 0.78 -29.20 33.01
CA LEU A 49 0.92 -28.83 31.60
C LEU A 49 -0.40 -28.37 30.97
N ASN A 50 -1.53 -28.99 31.35
CA ASN A 50 -2.86 -28.53 30.95
C ASN A 50 -3.16 -27.13 31.51
N TYR A 51 -2.75 -26.85 32.74
CA TYR A 51 -2.87 -25.51 33.32
C TYR A 51 -2.06 -24.47 32.55
N VAL A 52 -0.81 -24.80 32.17
CA VAL A 52 0.02 -23.95 31.30
C VAL A 52 -0.70 -23.65 29.98
N LEU A 53 -1.33 -24.65 29.35
CA LEU A 53 -2.10 -24.43 28.13
C LEU A 53 -3.31 -23.50 28.35
N THR A 54 -3.98 -23.56 29.51
CA THR A 54 -5.06 -22.61 29.82
C THR A 54 -4.58 -21.17 30.01
N ASP A 55 -3.37 -20.97 30.52
CA ASP A 55 -2.76 -19.64 30.58
C ASP A 55 -2.41 -19.12 29.17
N VAL A 56 -1.88 -20.00 28.30
CA VAL A 56 -1.65 -19.65 26.89
C VAL A 56 -2.95 -19.28 26.17
N ASP A 57 -4.02 -20.06 26.37
CA ASP A 57 -5.33 -19.79 25.80
C ASP A 57 -5.88 -18.42 26.24
N TYR A 58 -5.83 -18.13 27.55
CA TYR A 58 -6.16 -16.80 28.08
C TYR A 58 -5.36 -15.68 27.40
N LYS A 59 -4.07 -15.90 27.14
CA LYS A 59 -3.21 -14.94 26.44
C LYS A 59 -3.53 -14.81 24.95
N LEU A 60 -4.15 -15.81 24.32
CA LEU A 60 -4.57 -15.82 22.91
C LEU A 60 -6.00 -15.26 22.69
N HIS A 61 -6.73 -14.97 23.77
CA HIS A 61 -8.11 -14.51 23.74
C HIS A 61 -8.30 -12.99 23.59
N TYR A 62 -7.24 -12.22 23.40
CA TYR A 62 -7.36 -10.78 23.16
C TYR A 62 -7.62 -10.47 21.69
N ASN A 63 -8.08 -9.24 21.42
CA ASN A 63 -8.25 -8.80 20.05
C ASN A 63 -6.90 -8.53 19.37
N LEU A 64 -6.88 -8.55 18.04
CA LEU A 64 -5.66 -8.32 17.25
C LEU A 64 -4.96 -7.01 17.62
N GLU A 65 -5.73 -5.93 17.76
CA GLU A 65 -5.23 -4.60 18.08
C GLU A 65 -4.45 -4.54 19.41
N ASP A 66 -4.74 -5.42 20.36
CA ASP A 66 -4.04 -5.49 21.65
C ASP A 66 -2.63 -6.09 21.50
N TYR A 67 -2.45 -7.07 20.61
CA TYR A 67 -1.14 -7.65 20.31
C TYR A 67 -0.25 -6.70 19.50
N LEU A 68 -0.88 -5.81 18.73
CA LEU A 68 -0.18 -4.86 17.86
C LEU A 68 0.12 -3.52 18.57
N ASN A 69 -0.44 -3.31 19.76
CA ASN A 69 -0.19 -2.14 20.60
C ASN A 69 1.02 -2.39 21.53
N THR A 70 2.08 -1.58 21.42
CA THR A 70 3.26 -1.67 22.29
C THR A 70 3.41 -0.44 23.19
N GLU A 71 4.15 -0.56 24.29
CA GLU A 71 4.41 0.59 25.19
C GLU A 71 5.03 1.79 24.45
N GLN A 72 5.88 1.52 23.46
CA GLN A 72 6.59 2.54 22.70
C GLN A 72 5.76 3.10 21.53
N GLN A 73 4.81 2.31 21.01
CA GLN A 73 4.10 2.66 19.80
C GLN A 73 2.66 2.12 19.84
N PRO A 74 1.65 3.01 19.88
CA PRO A 74 0.27 2.60 19.87
C PRO A 74 -0.11 1.91 18.55
N PHE A 75 -1.13 1.06 18.61
CA PHE A 75 -1.68 0.44 17.41
C PHE A 75 -2.20 1.49 16.42
N SER A 76 -1.80 1.37 15.15
CA SER A 76 -2.32 2.15 14.03
C SER A 76 -2.68 1.20 12.87
N PRO A 77 -3.96 1.15 12.46
CA PRO A 77 -4.40 0.34 11.32
C PRO A 77 -3.63 0.66 10.02
N GLU A 78 -3.34 1.93 9.77
CA GLU A 78 -2.67 2.36 8.55
C GLU A 78 -1.23 1.84 8.46
N GLU A 79 -0.53 1.76 9.60
CA GLU A 79 0.85 1.24 9.65
C GLU A 79 0.94 -0.24 9.26
N ILE A 80 -0.15 -1.01 9.39
CA ILE A 80 -0.21 -2.42 8.98
C ILE A 80 -0.92 -2.60 7.63
N GLY A 81 -1.24 -1.49 6.95
CA GLY A 81 -1.89 -1.50 5.65
C GLY A 81 -3.39 -1.73 5.70
N LEU A 82 -4.06 -1.47 6.83
CA LEU A 82 -5.53 -1.44 6.91
C LEU A 82 -6.01 0.01 6.80
N LEU A 83 -6.48 0.36 5.60
CA LEU A 83 -6.83 1.73 5.23
C LEU A 83 -8.33 1.98 5.47
N SER A 84 -8.70 3.22 5.85
CA SER A 84 -10.11 3.63 5.91
C SER A 84 -10.73 3.70 4.53
N SER A 85 -12.07 3.70 4.49
CA SER A 85 -12.80 4.09 3.30
C SER A 85 -12.35 5.47 2.81
N THR A 86 -12.24 6.48 3.67
CA THR A 86 -11.81 7.84 3.28
C THR A 86 -10.40 7.84 2.67
N ALA A 87 -9.44 7.12 3.27
CA ALA A 87 -8.11 6.97 2.72
C ALA A 87 -8.11 6.38 1.29
N ILE A 88 -9.10 5.57 0.92
CA ILE A 88 -9.24 4.93 -0.41
C ILE A 88 -10.19 5.71 -1.34
N SER A 89 -11.21 6.39 -0.82
CA SER A 89 -12.36 6.89 -1.58
C SER A 89 -12.16 8.29 -2.18
N ASP A 90 -11.22 9.11 -1.71
CA ASP A 90 -11.03 10.46 -2.28
C ASP A 90 -10.38 10.38 -3.67
N SER A 91 -11.16 10.31 -4.74
CA SER A 91 -10.62 10.34 -6.11
C SER A 91 -10.27 11.74 -6.57
N GLU A 92 -9.20 11.88 -7.34
CA GLU A 92 -8.90 13.10 -8.11
C GLU A 92 -10.05 13.40 -9.10
N PRO A 93 -10.29 14.68 -9.48
CA PRO A 93 -11.35 15.03 -10.42
C PRO A 93 -11.05 14.49 -11.83
N ILE A 94 -12.02 13.77 -12.40
CA ILE A 94 -11.87 13.16 -13.73
C ILE A 94 -12.77 13.85 -14.74
N THR A 95 -13.96 14.25 -14.32
CA THR A 95 -14.98 14.83 -15.19
C THR A 95 -15.05 16.36 -15.08
N PRO A 96 -15.49 17.07 -16.12
CA PRO A 96 -15.71 18.51 -16.04
C PRO A 96 -16.62 18.96 -14.89
N ALA A 97 -17.55 18.09 -14.46
CA ALA A 97 -18.43 18.34 -13.33
C ALA A 97 -17.67 18.27 -11.99
N GLU A 98 -16.78 17.30 -11.80
CA GLU A 98 -15.93 17.16 -10.61
C GLU A 98 -14.92 18.30 -10.52
N TYR A 99 -14.29 18.68 -11.64
CA TYR A 99 -13.45 19.88 -11.69
C TYR A 99 -14.25 21.13 -11.27
N THR A 100 -15.47 21.29 -11.76
CA THR A 100 -16.35 22.39 -11.35
C THR A 100 -16.60 22.39 -9.84
N GLN A 101 -16.83 21.23 -9.24
CA GLN A 101 -16.98 21.11 -7.80
C GLN A 101 -15.69 21.49 -7.06
N LEU A 102 -14.53 21.00 -7.50
CA LEU A 102 -13.23 21.34 -6.94
C LEU A 102 -12.98 22.86 -6.96
N PHE A 103 -13.13 23.51 -8.12
CA PHE A 103 -12.91 24.95 -8.24
C PHE A 103 -13.85 25.76 -7.34
N LEU A 104 -15.14 25.37 -7.28
CA LEU A 104 -16.12 26.04 -6.43
C LEU A 104 -15.91 25.74 -4.94
N ALA A 105 -15.25 24.65 -4.55
CA ALA A 105 -14.90 24.40 -3.16
C ALA A 105 -13.69 25.24 -2.72
N GLN A 106 -12.67 25.36 -3.58
CA GLN A 106 -11.37 25.98 -3.24
C GLN A 106 -11.30 27.49 -3.51
N ILE A 107 -12.06 28.01 -4.48
CA ILE A 107 -11.99 29.43 -4.90
C ILE A 107 -13.28 30.16 -4.51
N GLN A 108 -13.30 30.77 -3.33
CA GLN A 108 -14.50 31.38 -2.75
C GLN A 108 -15.02 32.59 -3.55
N GLU A 109 -14.19 33.22 -4.36
CA GLU A 109 -14.52 34.35 -5.23
C GLU A 109 -15.42 33.94 -6.41
N LEU A 110 -15.46 32.64 -6.75
CA LEU A 110 -16.30 32.11 -7.82
C LEU A 110 -17.74 31.93 -7.37
N LYS A 111 -18.67 32.33 -8.25
CA LYS A 111 -20.09 32.06 -8.08
C LYS A 111 -20.51 30.77 -8.78
N THR A 112 -20.11 30.64 -10.04
CA THR A 112 -20.40 29.50 -10.91
C THR A 112 -19.20 29.27 -11.83
N LEU A 113 -18.97 28.02 -12.21
CA LEU A 113 -17.96 27.68 -13.20
C LEU A 113 -18.51 26.58 -14.11
N LYS A 114 -18.18 26.65 -15.40
CA LYS A 114 -18.45 25.57 -16.34
C LYS A 114 -17.19 25.27 -17.13
N MET A 115 -16.79 24.00 -17.11
CA MET A 115 -15.77 23.45 -17.97
C MET A 115 -16.46 22.70 -19.13
N SER A 116 -15.99 22.93 -20.35
CA SER A 116 -16.53 22.29 -21.56
C SER A 116 -15.42 22.00 -22.56
N PRO A 117 -15.58 21.00 -23.46
CA PRO A 117 -14.63 20.78 -24.54
C PRO A 117 -14.35 22.07 -25.31
N ALA A 118 -13.09 22.30 -25.65
CA ALA A 118 -12.65 23.55 -26.23
C ALA A 118 -13.30 23.81 -27.60
N ARG A 119 -13.58 25.08 -27.89
CA ARG A 119 -14.13 25.49 -29.21
C ARG A 119 -13.21 25.16 -30.38
N SER A 120 -11.92 24.96 -30.11
CA SER A 120 -10.94 24.48 -31.09
C SER A 120 -11.25 23.09 -31.64
N GLY A 121 -12.11 22.31 -30.96
CA GLY A 121 -12.54 20.97 -31.38
C GLY A 121 -11.51 19.87 -31.14
N ARG A 122 -10.37 20.21 -30.52
CA ARG A 122 -9.31 19.26 -30.17
C ARG A 122 -9.73 18.39 -28.99
N LEU A 123 -9.53 17.08 -29.10
CA LEU A 123 -9.84 16.15 -28.02
C LEU A 123 -8.89 16.34 -26.83
N GLY A 124 -9.41 16.19 -25.62
CA GLY A 124 -8.66 16.40 -24.37
C GLY A 124 -8.41 17.88 -24.03
N VAL A 125 -8.87 18.82 -24.86
CA VAL A 125 -8.69 20.25 -24.60
C VAL A 125 -10.00 20.86 -24.11
N TYR A 126 -9.92 21.71 -23.08
CA TYR A 126 -11.10 22.29 -22.43
C TYR A 126 -11.03 23.82 -22.31
N ASP A 127 -12.19 24.44 -22.43
CA ASP A 127 -12.44 25.84 -22.09
C ASP A 127 -13.12 25.93 -20.72
N ILE A 128 -12.71 26.92 -19.93
CA ILE A 128 -13.36 27.27 -18.66
C ILE A 128 -14.07 28.61 -18.81
N HIS A 129 -15.37 28.60 -18.52
CA HIS A 129 -16.19 29.80 -18.39
C HIS A 129 -16.58 29.99 -16.92
N ALA A 130 -15.93 30.95 -16.26
CA ALA A 130 -16.13 31.26 -14.85
C ALA A 130 -16.93 32.57 -14.67
N GLN A 131 -17.74 32.62 -13.61
CA GLN A 131 -18.41 33.84 -13.15
C GLN A 131 -17.96 34.18 -11.73
N ALA A 132 -17.37 35.35 -11.56
CA ALA A 132 -17.00 35.88 -10.25
C ALA A 132 -18.24 36.38 -9.49
N HIS A 133 -18.17 36.34 -8.16
CA HIS A 133 -19.19 36.95 -7.31
C HIS A 133 -19.28 38.47 -7.58
N PRO A 134 -20.49 39.08 -7.56
CA PRO A 134 -20.64 40.52 -7.90
C PRO A 134 -19.84 41.49 -7.01
N SER A 135 -19.37 41.04 -5.84
CA SER A 135 -18.55 41.85 -4.93
C SER A 135 -17.06 41.88 -5.30
N VAL A 136 -16.62 41.03 -6.21
CA VAL A 136 -15.21 40.93 -6.64
C VAL A 136 -14.93 42.05 -7.63
N PRO A 137 -13.92 42.91 -7.39
CA PRO A 137 -13.57 43.98 -8.31
C PRO A 137 -12.90 43.40 -9.57
N PRO A 138 -13.08 44.02 -10.76
CA PRO A 138 -12.46 43.56 -12.00
C PRO A 138 -10.92 43.50 -11.97
N GLY A 139 -10.26 44.24 -11.07
CA GLY A 139 -8.81 44.20 -10.88
C GLY A 139 -8.28 42.86 -10.38
N ASP A 140 -9.11 42.07 -9.69
CA ASP A 140 -8.72 40.78 -9.11
C ASP A 140 -8.94 39.60 -10.08
N TYR A 141 -9.51 39.86 -11.26
CA TYR A 141 -9.88 38.82 -12.22
C TYR A 141 -8.69 38.03 -12.74
N GLU A 142 -7.54 38.68 -12.90
CA GLU A 142 -6.33 37.99 -13.33
C GLU A 142 -5.80 37.04 -12.26
N SER A 143 -5.83 37.46 -10.98
CA SER A 143 -5.46 36.58 -9.87
C SER A 143 -6.37 35.35 -9.79
N ILE A 144 -7.67 35.51 -10.02
CA ILE A 144 -8.62 34.39 -10.03
C ILE A 144 -8.34 33.44 -11.20
N ARG A 145 -8.01 33.96 -12.39
CA ARG A 145 -7.62 33.14 -13.54
C ARG A 145 -6.38 32.30 -13.23
N GLU A 146 -5.35 32.90 -12.62
CA GLU A 146 -4.14 32.17 -12.24
C GLU A 146 -4.43 31.11 -11.18
N LYS A 147 -5.27 31.39 -10.17
CA LYS A 147 -5.72 30.37 -9.21
C LYS A 147 -6.45 29.19 -9.88
N ILE A 148 -7.29 29.45 -10.87
CA ILE A 148 -7.98 28.40 -11.64
C ILE A 148 -6.96 27.54 -12.39
N LYS A 149 -6.01 28.16 -13.08
CA LYS A 149 -4.97 27.44 -13.84
C LYS A 149 -4.09 26.60 -12.91
N GLU A 150 -3.59 27.20 -11.83
CA GLU A 150 -2.78 26.50 -10.82
C GLU A 150 -3.52 25.28 -10.26
N LEU A 151 -4.79 25.46 -9.86
CA LEU A 151 -5.58 24.36 -9.35
C LEU A 151 -5.87 23.30 -10.43
N TYR A 152 -6.14 23.70 -11.68
CA TYR A 152 -6.29 22.73 -12.77
C TYR A 152 -5.03 21.91 -12.97
N TYR A 153 -3.87 22.55 -13.09
CA TYR A 153 -2.60 21.86 -13.36
C TYR A 153 -2.15 20.96 -12.22
N ASN A 154 -2.51 21.27 -10.98
CA ASN A 154 -2.26 20.41 -9.82
C ASN A 154 -3.11 19.13 -9.80
N HIS A 155 -4.21 19.09 -10.55
CA HIS A 155 -5.16 17.97 -10.59
C HIS A 155 -5.33 17.36 -11.99
N ARG A 156 -4.61 17.88 -13.00
CA ARG A 156 -4.77 17.58 -14.42
C ARG A 156 -4.60 16.09 -14.74
N ASN A 157 -5.52 15.56 -15.53
CA ASN A 157 -5.41 14.19 -16.04
C ASN A 157 -4.47 14.10 -17.26
N LEU A 158 -4.00 12.89 -17.54
CA LEU A 158 -3.18 12.57 -18.71
C LEU A 158 -3.86 12.97 -20.00
N CYS A 159 -3.09 13.62 -20.88
CA CYS A 159 -3.51 14.11 -22.19
C CYS A 159 -4.67 15.11 -22.14
N GLU A 160 -4.91 15.78 -21.01
CA GLU A 160 -5.86 16.89 -20.89
C GLU A 160 -5.14 18.24 -20.82
N GLU A 161 -5.74 19.32 -21.32
CA GLU A 161 -5.15 20.65 -21.31
C GLU A 161 -6.21 21.76 -21.37
N LEU A 162 -5.89 22.97 -20.89
CA LEU A 162 -6.74 24.16 -21.04
C LEU A 162 -6.44 24.91 -22.34
N ASP A 163 -7.47 25.47 -22.98
CA ASP A 163 -7.34 26.40 -24.10
C ASP A 163 -7.61 27.82 -23.60
N GLU A 164 -8.88 28.17 -23.34
CA GLU A 164 -9.25 29.48 -22.80
C GLU A 164 -9.85 29.41 -21.38
N VAL A 165 -9.48 30.39 -20.54
CA VAL A 165 -10.09 30.63 -19.24
C VAL A 165 -10.74 32.01 -19.24
N GLU A 166 -12.03 32.05 -19.53
CA GLU A 166 -12.83 33.27 -19.54
C GLU A 166 -13.42 33.55 -18.15
N LEU A 167 -13.28 34.78 -17.65
CA LEU A 167 -13.88 35.22 -16.40
C LEU A 167 -14.79 36.43 -16.64
N SER A 168 -16.04 36.32 -16.16
CA SER A 168 -17.07 37.36 -16.27
C SER A 168 -17.69 37.66 -14.90
N VAL A 169 -18.46 38.76 -14.79
CA VAL A 169 -19.20 39.06 -13.56
C VAL A 169 -20.56 38.38 -13.59
N ALA A 170 -21.00 37.82 -12.46
CA ALA A 170 -22.35 37.28 -12.35
C ALA A 170 -23.41 38.40 -12.43
N THR A 171 -24.43 38.22 -13.26
CA THR A 171 -25.50 39.21 -13.47
C THR A 171 -26.61 39.21 -12.42
N ARG A 172 -26.67 38.18 -11.56
CA ARG A 172 -27.69 38.01 -10.50
C ARG A 172 -27.04 37.87 -9.12
N THR A 173 -27.72 38.27 -8.06
CA THR A 173 -27.27 38.15 -6.65
C THR A 173 -27.69 36.84 -5.97
N ASN A 174 -28.41 35.94 -6.65
CA ASN A 174 -28.79 34.63 -6.08
C ASN A 174 -27.56 33.82 -5.64
N GLY A 175 -27.75 32.87 -4.72
CA GLY A 175 -26.67 32.08 -4.09
C GLY A 175 -25.70 31.38 -5.05
N ARG A 176 -24.55 30.99 -4.51
CA ARG A 176 -23.50 30.18 -5.17
C ARG A 176 -24.13 28.92 -5.79
N GLN A 177 -23.59 28.43 -6.91
CA GLN A 177 -23.98 27.13 -7.46
C GLN A 177 -23.92 26.08 -6.34
N HIS A 178 -25.05 25.40 -6.10
CA HIS A 178 -25.15 24.44 -5.00
C HIS A 178 -24.26 23.24 -5.29
N LEU A 179 -23.27 23.02 -4.42
CA LEU A 179 -22.52 21.77 -4.37
C LEU A 179 -23.38 20.75 -3.61
N PRO A 180 -23.58 19.52 -4.13
CA PRO A 180 -24.10 18.45 -3.31
C PRO A 180 -23.13 18.20 -2.15
N ASP A 181 -23.66 18.18 -0.92
CA ASP A 181 -22.87 17.98 0.30
C ASP A 181 -22.54 16.48 0.46
N ILE A 182 -21.47 16.04 -0.19
CA ILE A 182 -20.97 14.65 -0.12
C ILE A 182 -20.18 14.45 1.19
N ASN A 183 -19.55 15.50 1.72
CA ASN A 183 -18.64 15.41 2.86
C ASN A 183 -19.35 15.14 4.19
N ALA A 184 -20.58 15.63 4.37
CA ALA A 184 -21.40 15.33 5.55
C ALA A 184 -21.71 13.83 5.75
N TYR A 185 -21.60 13.01 4.69
CA TYR A 185 -21.80 11.56 4.76
C TYR A 185 -20.53 10.82 5.24
N LEU A 186 -19.34 11.29 4.82
CA LEU A 186 -18.05 10.67 5.12
C LEU A 186 -17.54 10.99 6.53
N ASP A 187 -17.74 12.24 7.00
CA ASP A 187 -17.27 12.68 8.32
C ASP A 187 -17.94 11.93 9.48
N ASN A 188 -19.16 11.41 9.28
CA ASN A 188 -19.90 10.67 10.30
C ASN A 188 -19.41 9.21 10.53
N HIS A 189 -18.47 8.70 9.72
CA HIS A 189 -18.02 7.30 9.78
C HIS A 189 -16.52 7.15 10.11
N LEU A 190 -15.84 8.25 10.45
CA LEU A 190 -14.40 8.25 10.79
C LEU A 190 -14.08 7.77 12.22
N SER A 191 -15.09 7.55 13.08
CA SER A 191 -14.87 7.16 14.50
C SER A 191 -14.67 5.67 14.75
N ASP A 192 -14.74 4.81 13.73
CA ASP A 192 -14.92 3.36 13.93
C ASP A 192 -13.63 2.53 13.81
N TYR A 193 -12.48 3.13 14.08
CA TYR A 193 -11.23 2.37 14.13
C TYR A 193 -11.08 1.61 15.45
N PRO A 194 -10.77 0.30 15.44
CA PRO A 194 -10.52 -0.46 16.65
C PRO A 194 -9.33 0.14 17.39
N GLN A 195 -9.49 0.30 18.69
CA GLN A 195 -8.45 0.82 19.58
C GLN A 195 -7.84 -0.33 20.36
N GLY A 196 -6.52 -0.49 20.24
CA GLY A 196 -5.79 -1.49 21.01
C GLY A 196 -5.45 -0.99 22.41
N SER A 197 -5.30 -1.90 23.35
CA SER A 197 -4.75 -1.67 24.68
C SER A 197 -3.45 -2.45 24.85
N TYR A 198 -2.40 -1.82 25.39
CA TYR A 198 -1.16 -2.52 25.70
C TYR A 198 -1.40 -3.60 26.78
N ARG A 199 -0.86 -4.80 26.55
CA ARG A 199 -0.94 -5.94 27.47
C ARG A 199 0.42 -6.60 27.68
N ALA A 200 0.83 -6.74 28.94
CA ALA A 200 2.07 -7.43 29.32
C ALA A 200 1.85 -8.95 29.43
N ILE A 201 1.51 -9.61 28.32
CA ILE A 201 1.01 -11.00 28.29
C ILE A 201 2.00 -12.02 27.72
N PHE A 202 3.20 -11.59 27.35
CA PHE A 202 4.18 -12.44 26.65
C PHE A 202 5.13 -13.22 27.60
N ASN A 203 5.02 -13.02 28.91
CA ASN A 203 5.85 -13.71 29.88
C ASN A 203 5.29 -15.10 30.19
N HIS A 204 6.15 -16.12 30.23
CA HIS A 204 5.79 -17.48 30.65
C HIS A 204 6.26 -17.74 32.09
N TYR A 205 5.39 -18.33 32.91
CA TYR A 205 5.77 -18.85 34.22
C TYR A 205 6.08 -20.34 34.07
N PRO A 206 7.32 -20.79 34.35
CA PRO A 206 7.71 -22.18 34.12
C PRO A 206 6.80 -23.18 34.83
N ALA A 207 6.41 -24.26 34.14
CA ALA A 207 5.50 -25.30 34.63
C ALA A 207 5.92 -25.87 36.00
N ARG A 208 7.24 -25.93 36.25
CA ARG A 208 7.80 -26.40 37.52
C ARG A 208 7.32 -25.61 38.74
N HIS A 209 6.89 -24.36 38.56
CA HIS A 209 6.46 -23.49 39.64
C HIS A 209 5.18 -24.02 40.31
N ASP A 210 4.25 -24.57 39.53
CA ASP A 210 2.95 -25.03 40.01
C ASP A 210 2.98 -26.46 40.58
N LEU A 211 4.15 -27.12 40.52
CA LEU A 211 4.31 -28.43 41.12
C LEU A 211 4.38 -28.37 42.65
N PRO A 212 3.86 -29.40 43.35
CA PRO A 212 3.98 -29.50 44.79
C PRO A 212 5.45 -29.47 45.26
N ARG A 213 5.70 -28.85 46.41
CA ARG A 213 7.04 -28.68 47.00
C ARG A 213 7.86 -29.98 47.11
N ILE A 214 7.21 -31.13 47.27
CA ILE A 214 7.90 -32.42 47.38
C ILE A 214 8.73 -32.78 46.13
N TYR A 215 8.35 -32.27 44.96
CA TYR A 215 9.08 -32.48 43.71
C TYR A 215 10.44 -31.75 43.68
N GLY A 216 10.60 -30.67 44.46
CA GLY A 216 11.87 -29.96 44.63
C GLY A 216 12.34 -29.17 43.41
N VAL A 217 11.46 -28.90 42.45
CA VAL A 217 11.79 -28.23 41.19
C VAL A 217 11.31 -26.78 41.11
N ASN A 218 10.43 -26.37 42.02
CA ASN A 218 9.94 -25.00 42.18
C ASN A 218 10.91 -24.12 42.97
N ASP A 219 10.53 -22.86 43.24
CA ASP A 219 11.41 -21.84 43.82
C ASP A 219 11.88 -22.15 45.24
N TRP A 220 11.17 -22.99 45.99
CA TRP A 220 11.61 -23.47 47.31
C TRP A 220 12.80 -24.44 47.20
N GLY A 221 12.99 -25.07 46.04
CA GLY A 221 14.08 -25.98 45.75
C GLY A 221 14.13 -27.22 46.66
N ILE A 222 15.30 -27.86 46.66
CA ILE A 222 15.59 -29.03 47.49
C ILE A 222 16.32 -28.58 48.76
N SER A 223 16.10 -29.30 49.88
CA SER A 223 16.85 -29.07 51.12
C SER A 223 18.37 -29.23 50.90
N LYS A 224 19.17 -28.36 51.52
CA LYS A 224 20.65 -28.37 51.41
C LYS A 224 21.28 -29.67 51.89
N ASP A 225 20.61 -30.40 52.78
CA ASP A 225 21.08 -31.67 53.34
C ASP A 225 20.64 -32.89 52.50
N SER A 226 20.08 -32.67 51.31
CA SER A 226 19.55 -33.77 50.49
C SER A 226 20.67 -34.59 49.85
N PRO A 227 20.49 -35.91 49.70
CA PRO A 227 21.46 -36.77 49.03
C PRO A 227 21.76 -36.29 47.60
N PRO A 228 23.00 -36.46 47.08
CA PRO A 228 23.36 -36.07 45.72
C PRO A 228 22.42 -36.64 44.64
N GLU A 229 21.94 -37.86 44.84
CA GLU A 229 20.99 -38.50 43.93
C GLU A 229 19.66 -37.74 43.84
N ARG A 230 19.12 -37.25 44.96
CA ARG A 230 17.87 -36.48 44.98
C ARG A 230 18.02 -35.17 44.22
N VAL A 231 19.19 -34.54 44.33
CA VAL A 231 19.53 -33.33 43.56
C VAL A 231 19.53 -33.63 42.07
N ARG A 232 20.19 -34.70 41.64
CA ARG A 232 20.25 -35.09 40.22
C ARG A 232 18.88 -35.41 39.62
N GLN A 233 18.01 -36.09 40.38
CA GLN A 233 16.64 -36.40 39.95
C GLN A 233 15.79 -35.15 39.71
N ALA A 234 15.90 -34.15 40.60
CA ALA A 234 15.19 -32.89 40.39
C ALA A 234 15.75 -32.09 39.21
N GLU A 235 17.07 -32.08 39.01
CA GLU A 235 17.67 -31.46 37.82
C GLU A 235 17.21 -32.15 36.53
N GLN A 236 17.09 -33.48 36.53
CA GLN A 236 16.54 -34.22 35.39
C GLN A 236 15.07 -33.83 35.12
N LEU A 237 14.24 -33.73 36.17
CA LEU A 237 12.85 -33.32 36.01
C LEU A 237 12.72 -31.86 35.53
N LYS A 238 13.57 -30.95 36.03
CA LYS A 238 13.65 -29.57 35.52
C LYS A 238 14.00 -29.55 34.04
N ALA A 239 14.97 -30.35 33.61
CA ALA A 239 15.36 -30.44 32.22
C ALA A 239 14.21 -30.98 31.35
N TYR A 240 13.48 -31.99 31.83
CA TYR A 240 12.29 -32.52 31.14
C TYR A 240 11.19 -31.47 30.97
N LEU A 241 10.83 -30.75 32.05
CA LEU A 241 9.82 -29.69 31.99
C LEU A 241 10.26 -28.50 31.13
N GLY A 242 11.56 -28.19 31.14
CA GLY A 242 12.14 -27.10 30.34
C GLY A 242 11.87 -27.24 28.84
N LEU A 243 11.69 -28.45 28.32
CA LEU A 243 11.32 -28.66 26.91
C LEU A 243 9.93 -28.09 26.58
N PHE A 244 8.98 -28.21 27.50
CA PHE A 244 7.62 -27.69 27.33
C PHE A 244 7.60 -26.17 27.56
N ASP A 245 8.32 -25.70 28.57
CA ASP A 245 8.48 -24.26 28.83
C ASP A 245 9.09 -23.54 27.62
N GLU A 246 10.13 -24.11 27.01
CA GLU A 246 10.75 -23.55 25.81
C GLU A 246 9.76 -23.47 24.63
N LEU A 247 8.93 -24.49 24.44
CA LEU A 247 7.90 -24.49 23.37
C LEU A 247 6.89 -23.36 23.56
N VAL A 248 6.41 -23.15 24.79
CA VAL A 248 5.47 -22.07 25.12
C VAL A 248 6.13 -20.71 24.95
N GLU A 249 7.35 -20.54 25.47
CA GLU A 249 8.13 -19.31 25.31
C GLU A 249 8.44 -18.99 23.85
N MET A 250 8.66 -19.99 23.00
CA MET A 250 8.82 -19.78 21.55
C MET A 250 7.55 -19.19 20.92
N GLY A 251 6.38 -19.73 21.26
CA GLY A 251 5.10 -19.21 20.75
C GLY A 251 4.79 -17.80 21.24
N LEU A 252 5.00 -17.53 22.53
CA LEU A 252 4.79 -16.19 23.10
C LEU A 252 5.77 -15.16 22.53
N ARG A 253 7.03 -15.54 22.26
CA ARG A 253 7.99 -14.66 21.58
C ARG A 253 7.58 -14.34 20.14
N GLU A 254 7.04 -15.31 19.40
CA GLU A 254 6.52 -15.06 18.05
C GLU A 254 5.34 -14.07 18.06
N LEU A 255 4.47 -14.17 19.07
CA LEU A 255 3.36 -13.24 19.28
C LEU A 255 3.84 -11.87 19.74
N GLN A 256 4.85 -11.80 20.60
CA GLN A 256 5.50 -10.55 21.01
C GLN A 256 6.15 -9.83 19.81
N ASP A 257 6.67 -10.59 18.86
CA ASP A 257 7.26 -10.07 17.61
C ASP A 257 6.19 -9.65 16.57
N ALA A 258 4.89 -9.91 16.82
CA ALA A 258 3.80 -9.59 15.90
C ALA A 258 3.81 -8.16 15.35
N PRO A 259 3.91 -7.10 16.18
CA PRO A 259 3.98 -5.73 15.68
C PRO A 259 5.06 -5.53 14.61
N ARG A 260 6.22 -6.20 14.74
CA ARG A 260 7.35 -6.02 13.83
C ARG A 260 7.10 -6.60 12.44
N TRP A 261 6.43 -7.73 12.33
CA TRP A 261 6.13 -8.35 11.03
C TRP A 261 4.77 -7.98 10.45
N PHE A 262 3.86 -7.40 11.25
CA PHE A 262 2.63 -6.77 10.77
C PHE A 262 2.84 -5.38 10.17
N ARG A 263 3.83 -4.62 10.66
CA ARG A 263 4.10 -3.30 10.12
C ARG A 263 4.56 -3.34 8.67
N LEU A 264 3.96 -2.47 7.87
CA LEU A 264 4.47 -2.08 6.57
C LEU A 264 5.66 -1.13 6.76
N ASP A 265 6.78 -1.67 7.22
CA ASP A 265 8.08 -0.98 7.24
C ASP A 265 9.16 -1.80 6.55
N THR A 266 10.33 -1.21 6.37
CA THR A 266 11.48 -1.89 5.76
C THR A 266 12.32 -2.66 6.77
N GLN A 267 11.95 -2.66 8.05
CA GLN A 267 12.67 -3.42 9.07
C GLN A 267 12.32 -4.90 8.94
N LEU A 268 13.33 -5.69 8.61
CA LEU A 268 13.14 -7.13 8.43
C LEU A 268 13.16 -7.84 9.80
N PRO A 269 12.18 -8.72 10.06
CA PRO A 269 12.18 -9.57 11.25
C PRO A 269 13.16 -10.76 11.07
N HIS A 270 13.33 -11.58 12.11
CA HIS A 270 14.07 -12.84 11.99
C HIS A 270 13.43 -13.78 10.95
N LYS A 271 14.15 -14.84 10.53
CA LYS A 271 13.77 -15.74 9.42
C LYS A 271 12.29 -16.17 9.40
N ARG A 272 11.70 -16.51 10.55
CA ARG A 272 10.28 -16.88 10.66
C ARG A 272 9.34 -15.71 10.37
N GLY A 273 9.65 -14.51 10.87
CA GLY A 273 8.88 -13.31 10.59
C GLY A 273 8.92 -12.90 9.11
N VAL A 274 9.98 -13.24 8.37
CA VAL A 274 10.07 -13.00 6.93
C VAL A 274 8.98 -13.77 6.18
N GLU A 275 8.74 -15.03 6.57
CA GLU A 275 7.67 -15.86 6.00
C GLU A 275 6.27 -15.34 6.38
N LEU A 276 6.09 -14.87 7.61
CA LEU A 276 4.83 -14.27 8.06
C LEU A 276 4.55 -12.95 7.33
N LYS A 277 5.54 -12.07 7.20
CA LYS A 277 5.44 -10.83 6.43
C LYS A 277 5.10 -11.12 4.98
N LYS A 278 5.72 -12.13 4.35
CA LYS A 278 5.34 -12.58 2.99
C LYS A 278 3.86 -12.96 2.89
N LYS A 279 3.33 -13.71 3.85
CA LYS A 279 1.89 -14.08 3.90
C LYS A 279 1.00 -12.85 4.06
N LEU A 280 1.39 -11.90 4.93
CA LEU A 280 0.69 -10.64 5.11
C LEU A 280 0.63 -9.84 3.80
N LEU A 281 1.76 -9.61 3.13
CA LEU A 281 1.78 -8.86 1.88
C LEU A 281 0.91 -9.53 0.79
N ASN A 282 0.90 -10.87 0.73
CA ASN A 282 0.01 -11.61 -0.18
C ASN A 282 -1.48 -11.40 0.16
N ASN A 283 -1.82 -11.25 1.45
CA ASN A 283 -3.18 -10.96 1.86
C ASN A 283 -3.57 -9.52 1.52
N LEU A 284 -2.66 -8.56 1.67
CA LEU A 284 -2.88 -7.16 1.28
C LEU A 284 -3.04 -7.02 -0.23
N ASP A 285 -2.24 -7.74 -1.03
CA ASP A 285 -2.42 -7.81 -2.49
C ASP A 285 -3.86 -8.23 -2.84
N LYS A 286 -4.37 -9.28 -2.19
CA LYS A 286 -5.75 -9.77 -2.38
C LYS A 286 -6.79 -8.78 -1.88
N LEU A 287 -6.57 -8.16 -0.72
CA LEU A 287 -7.50 -7.21 -0.11
C LEU A 287 -7.72 -6.00 -1.02
N TYR A 288 -6.66 -5.48 -1.62
CA TYR A 288 -6.71 -4.29 -2.47
C TYR A 288 -6.80 -4.58 -3.96
N GLY A 289 -6.83 -5.85 -4.37
CA GLY A 289 -6.88 -6.24 -5.78
C GLY A 289 -5.65 -5.78 -6.56
N VAL A 290 -4.48 -5.72 -5.91
CA VAL A 290 -3.21 -5.31 -6.52
C VAL A 290 -2.25 -6.50 -6.61
N ASN A 291 -1.17 -6.32 -7.39
CA ASN A 291 -0.12 -7.31 -7.49
C ASN A 291 1.24 -6.65 -7.28
N SER A 292 1.74 -6.68 -6.04
CA SER A 292 3.04 -6.13 -5.66
C SER A 292 4.23 -6.99 -6.14
N HIS A 293 3.99 -8.20 -6.63
CA HIS A 293 5.04 -9.15 -7.02
C HIS A 293 4.68 -9.96 -8.27
N PRO A 294 4.52 -9.29 -9.43
CA PRO A 294 4.10 -9.94 -10.67
C PRO A 294 5.14 -10.93 -11.21
N ASP A 295 4.66 -11.94 -11.94
CA ASP A 295 5.46 -13.08 -12.40
C ASP A 295 6.65 -12.70 -13.29
N PHE A 296 6.57 -11.58 -14.00
CA PHE A 296 7.67 -11.10 -14.84
C PHE A 296 8.85 -10.56 -14.01
N LEU A 297 8.70 -10.37 -12.70
CA LEU A 297 9.81 -10.06 -11.78
C LEU A 297 10.52 -11.31 -11.25
N LEU A 298 9.93 -12.50 -11.42
CA LEU A 298 10.46 -13.78 -10.93
C LEU A 298 11.52 -14.38 -11.87
N THR A 299 12.25 -13.56 -12.63
CA THR A 299 13.09 -14.00 -13.75
C THR A 299 14.09 -15.10 -13.36
N PRO A 300 14.12 -16.26 -14.04
CA PRO A 300 15.13 -17.29 -13.86
C PRO A 300 16.51 -16.92 -14.47
N GLU A 301 16.56 -16.07 -15.51
CA GLU A 301 17.81 -15.75 -16.24
C GLU A 301 18.60 -14.54 -15.69
N GLY A 302 18.07 -13.83 -14.69
CA GLY A 302 18.76 -12.74 -13.98
C GLY A 302 19.32 -13.17 -12.62
N GLU A 303 20.05 -12.28 -11.93
CA GLU A 303 20.31 -12.48 -10.50
C GLU A 303 18.96 -12.46 -9.76
N PRO A 304 18.54 -13.55 -9.09
CA PRO A 304 17.26 -13.58 -8.39
C PRO A 304 17.25 -12.47 -7.33
N GLU A 305 16.20 -11.66 -7.33
CA GLU A 305 16.03 -10.64 -6.29
C GLU A 305 16.06 -11.34 -4.93
N GLU A 306 16.98 -10.90 -4.06
CA GLU A 306 17.06 -11.44 -2.71
C GLU A 306 15.67 -11.31 -2.04
N PRO A 307 15.16 -12.36 -1.35
CA PRO A 307 13.82 -12.33 -0.77
C PRO A 307 13.55 -11.12 0.11
N GLU A 308 14.58 -10.63 0.79
CA GLU A 308 14.55 -9.44 1.63
C GLU A 308 14.35 -8.14 0.84
N LYS A 309 15.02 -8.00 -0.31
CA LYS A 309 14.84 -6.87 -1.24
C LYS A 309 13.43 -6.89 -1.85
N ALA A 310 12.95 -8.07 -2.23
CA ALA A 310 11.59 -8.25 -2.73
C ALA A 310 10.55 -7.82 -1.69
N LEU A 311 10.69 -8.23 -0.43
CA LEU A 311 9.79 -7.82 0.64
C LEU A 311 9.82 -6.32 0.90
N THR A 312 11.00 -5.71 0.88
CA THR A 312 11.18 -4.27 1.06
C THR A 312 10.45 -3.51 -0.03
N ARG A 313 10.69 -3.85 -1.30
CA ARG A 313 10.03 -3.24 -2.46
C ARG A 313 8.51 -3.41 -2.42
N ARG A 314 8.03 -4.63 -2.13
CA ARG A 314 6.59 -4.89 -1.99
C ARG A 314 5.95 -4.08 -0.87
N THR A 315 6.65 -3.92 0.26
CA THR A 315 6.18 -3.12 1.39
C THR A 315 6.05 -1.66 0.97
N GLU A 316 7.07 -1.11 0.31
CA GLU A 316 7.03 0.27 -0.22
C GLU A 316 5.91 0.45 -1.25
N PHE A 317 5.68 -0.53 -2.13
CA PHE A 317 4.56 -0.49 -3.06
C PHE A 317 3.19 -0.53 -2.36
N LEU A 318 3.03 -1.38 -1.33
CA LEU A 318 1.75 -1.53 -0.63
C LEU A 318 1.41 -0.34 0.27
N LYS A 319 2.40 0.37 0.81
CA LYS A 319 2.19 1.67 1.49
C LYS A 319 1.49 2.71 0.60
N GLN A 320 1.68 2.57 -0.71
CA GLN A 320 1.23 3.54 -1.69
C GLN A 320 -0.15 3.18 -2.26
N VAL A 321 -0.79 2.09 -1.77
CA VAL A 321 -2.16 1.70 -2.13
C VAL A 321 -3.18 2.84 -2.10
N PRO A 322 -3.19 3.75 -1.10
CA PRO A 322 -4.11 4.89 -1.10
C PRO A 322 -4.01 5.73 -2.38
N HIS A 323 -2.85 5.76 -3.05
CA HIS A 323 -2.60 6.57 -4.24
C HIS A 323 -2.91 5.83 -5.56
N TRP A 324 -2.99 4.50 -5.55
CA TRP A 324 -3.18 3.70 -6.78
C TRP A 324 -4.54 3.87 -7.43
N GLY A 325 -5.57 4.19 -6.64
CA GLY A 325 -6.88 4.60 -7.15
C GLY A 325 -6.94 6.09 -7.47
N LYS A 326 -6.44 6.92 -6.55
CA LYS A 326 -6.56 8.39 -6.57
C LYS A 326 -5.84 9.01 -7.76
N ASP A 327 -4.55 8.69 -7.92
CA ASP A 327 -3.68 9.40 -8.85
C ASP A 327 -3.64 8.75 -10.24
N LYS A 328 -4.40 7.68 -10.48
CA LYS A 328 -4.21 6.82 -11.67
C LYS A 328 -4.31 7.55 -13.01
N HIS A 329 -5.09 8.62 -13.05
CA HIS A 329 -5.27 9.46 -14.24
C HIS A 329 -4.38 10.69 -14.26
N LYS A 330 -3.75 11.02 -13.11
CA LYS A 330 -3.04 12.26 -12.89
C LYS A 330 -1.74 12.28 -13.69
N ALA A 331 -1.45 13.44 -14.26
CA ALA A 331 -0.23 13.67 -15.00
C ALA A 331 0.89 14.27 -14.13
N SER A 332 2.15 13.88 -14.38
CA SER A 332 3.31 14.34 -13.57
C SER A 332 4.01 15.59 -14.12
N PHE A 333 3.91 15.88 -15.43
CA PHE A 333 4.90 16.69 -16.17
C PHE A 333 5.12 18.12 -15.63
N LEU A 334 4.09 18.78 -15.10
CA LEU A 334 4.16 20.19 -14.67
C LEU A 334 4.57 20.38 -13.20
N ASN A 335 4.63 19.29 -12.42
CA ASN A 335 5.00 19.33 -10.99
C ASN A 335 6.43 18.84 -10.83
N ALA A 336 7.40 19.72 -11.11
CA ALA A 336 8.83 19.39 -11.06
C ALA A 336 9.23 18.80 -9.69
N GLY A 337 9.60 17.52 -9.67
CA GLY A 337 10.21 16.85 -8.52
C GLY A 337 9.44 15.67 -7.93
N GLU A 338 8.16 15.52 -8.25
CA GLU A 338 7.34 14.40 -7.76
C GLU A 338 6.74 13.58 -8.91
N TYR A 339 6.73 12.25 -8.74
CA TYR A 339 6.11 11.35 -9.69
C TYR A 339 4.68 11.04 -9.25
N TRP A 340 3.74 11.08 -10.20
CA TRP A 340 2.33 10.83 -9.96
C TRP A 340 1.82 9.69 -10.85
N GLY A 341 0.62 9.20 -10.53
CA GLY A 341 -0.11 8.22 -11.33
C GLY A 341 0.71 7.02 -11.80
N LEU A 342 0.76 6.83 -13.12
CA LEU A 342 1.44 5.69 -13.74
C LEU A 342 2.94 5.63 -13.40
N GLU A 343 3.63 6.77 -13.40
CA GLU A 343 5.07 6.81 -13.12
C GLU A 343 5.35 6.40 -11.68
N ARG A 344 4.61 6.94 -10.71
CA ARG A 344 4.73 6.56 -9.28
C ARG A 344 4.44 5.08 -9.08
N TYR A 345 3.37 4.59 -9.71
CA TYR A 345 2.95 3.19 -9.63
C TYR A 345 4.06 2.26 -10.10
N ILE A 346 4.61 2.49 -11.30
CA ILE A 346 5.64 1.61 -11.86
C ILE A 346 6.96 1.76 -11.10
N ARG A 347 7.36 3.00 -10.76
CA ARG A 347 8.61 3.27 -10.02
C ARG A 347 8.66 2.52 -8.70
N THR A 348 7.57 2.57 -7.94
CA THR A 348 7.46 1.88 -6.64
C THR A 348 7.33 0.37 -6.80
N LEU A 349 6.53 -0.11 -7.76
CA LEU A 349 6.36 -1.55 -8.01
C LEU A 349 7.70 -2.22 -8.36
N LEU A 350 8.47 -1.60 -9.26
CA LEU A 350 9.75 -2.13 -9.72
C LEU A 350 10.92 -1.81 -8.78
N GLY A 351 10.72 -0.89 -7.82
CA GLY A 351 11.78 -0.35 -6.98
C GLY A 351 12.87 0.31 -7.84
N LEU A 352 12.47 1.15 -8.81
CA LEU A 352 13.42 1.78 -9.74
C LEU A 352 14.47 2.58 -8.95
N THR A 353 15.74 2.35 -9.29
CA THR A 353 16.90 3.02 -8.68
C THR A 353 17.44 4.08 -9.64
N ASN A 354 18.46 4.85 -9.25
CA ASN A 354 19.09 5.85 -10.12
C ASN A 354 19.72 5.28 -11.42
N ARG A 355 19.73 3.95 -11.62
CA ARG A 355 20.25 3.28 -12.82
C ARG A 355 19.19 2.96 -13.87
N GLU A 356 17.93 3.18 -13.52
CA GLU A 356 16.76 2.79 -14.28
C GLU A 356 15.73 3.90 -14.22
N GLU A 357 15.06 4.16 -15.32
CA GLU A 357 14.19 5.31 -15.40
C GLU A 357 13.03 5.04 -16.34
N LEU A 358 11.92 5.68 -16.01
CA LEU A 358 10.69 5.65 -16.79
C LEU A 358 10.15 7.07 -16.85
N THR A 359 9.81 7.51 -18.06
CA THR A 359 9.28 8.84 -18.31
C THR A 359 8.05 8.76 -19.20
N VAL A 360 6.96 9.38 -18.77
CA VAL A 360 5.73 9.54 -19.56
C VAL A 360 5.79 10.87 -20.30
N VAL A 361 5.74 10.82 -21.63
CA VAL A 361 5.72 11.99 -22.50
C VAL A 361 4.34 12.11 -23.14
N GLU A 362 3.55 13.09 -22.71
CA GLU A 362 2.24 13.37 -23.28
C GLU A 362 2.38 14.19 -24.56
N HIS A 363 1.74 13.77 -25.65
CA HIS A 363 1.94 14.43 -26.94
C HIS A 363 1.17 15.75 -27.04
N ILE A 364 0.17 15.97 -26.18
CA ILE A 364 -0.61 17.21 -26.11
C ILE A 364 0.26 18.44 -25.86
N PHE A 365 1.46 18.28 -25.26
CA PHE A 365 2.39 19.39 -25.08
C PHE A 365 2.99 19.92 -26.39
N PHE A 366 2.98 19.11 -27.46
CA PHE A 366 3.43 19.54 -28.78
C PHE A 366 2.32 20.23 -29.59
N ARG A 367 1.14 20.47 -29.00
CA ARG A 367 -0.04 21.03 -29.70
C ARG A 367 0.21 22.39 -30.35
N HIS A 368 1.12 23.20 -29.79
CA HIS A 368 1.48 24.53 -30.32
C HIS A 368 2.35 24.45 -31.57
N LEU A 369 3.01 23.31 -31.80
CA LEU A 369 3.82 23.02 -32.99
C LEU A 369 2.99 22.42 -34.14
N THR A 370 1.66 22.43 -34.03
CA THR A 370 0.78 21.82 -35.04
C THR A 370 -0.40 22.70 -35.39
N GLU A 371 -0.76 22.69 -36.67
CA GLU A 371 -1.85 23.51 -37.20
C GLU A 371 -3.21 23.13 -36.58
N PRO A 372 -4.14 24.10 -36.46
CA PRO A 372 -5.50 23.85 -35.98
C PRO A 372 -6.27 22.89 -36.89
N ILE A 373 -7.13 22.04 -36.31
CA ILE A 373 -8.04 21.18 -37.07
C ILE A 373 -9.18 22.06 -37.60
N ARG A 374 -9.06 22.58 -38.83
CA ARG A 374 -10.11 23.41 -39.47
C ARG A 374 -10.39 23.05 -40.93
N SER A 375 -10.40 21.76 -41.27
CA SER A 375 -10.65 21.29 -42.63
C SER A 375 -11.64 20.13 -42.65
N GLU A 376 -12.69 20.23 -43.47
CA GLU A 376 -13.59 19.11 -43.84
C GLU A 376 -12.84 17.95 -44.53
N ASN A 377 -11.60 18.18 -44.96
CA ASN A 377 -10.65 17.19 -45.48
C ASN A 377 -9.48 17.01 -44.49
N TYR A 378 -9.77 16.54 -43.28
CA TYR A 378 -8.74 16.26 -42.29
C TYR A 378 -7.93 15.02 -42.71
N VAL A 379 -6.65 15.21 -43.00
CA VAL A 379 -5.67 14.13 -43.02
C VAL A 379 -5.06 14.06 -41.62
N PRO A 380 -5.11 12.91 -40.93
CA PRO A 380 -4.50 12.76 -39.61
C PRO A 380 -3.02 13.15 -39.67
N PRO A 381 -2.49 13.93 -38.70
CA PRO A 381 -1.07 14.22 -38.64
C PRO A 381 -0.28 12.92 -38.49
N VAL A 382 0.94 12.89 -39.05
CA VAL A 382 1.89 11.76 -38.90
C VAL A 382 2.18 11.44 -37.44
N PHE A 383 2.00 12.44 -36.55
CA PHE A 383 2.17 12.32 -35.11
C PHE A 383 0.83 12.53 -34.40
N PRO A 384 0.24 11.50 -33.75
CA PRO A 384 -1.01 11.66 -33.05
C PRO A 384 -0.75 12.40 -31.73
N ILE A 385 -1.37 13.57 -31.62
CA ILE A 385 -1.23 14.50 -30.49
C ILE A 385 -2.34 14.29 -29.46
N GLU A 386 -3.55 14.10 -29.96
CA GLU A 386 -4.74 13.97 -29.14
C GLU A 386 -4.75 12.62 -28.44
N LEU A 387 -5.01 12.65 -27.13
CA LEU A 387 -5.17 11.44 -26.31
C LEU A 387 -4.03 10.44 -26.50
N SER A 388 -2.81 10.93 -26.75
CA SER A 388 -1.67 10.10 -27.11
C SER A 388 -0.48 10.40 -26.20
N LEU A 389 0.24 9.36 -25.80
CA LEU A 389 1.47 9.47 -25.03
C LEU A 389 2.48 8.39 -25.40
N THR A 390 3.75 8.68 -25.11
CA THR A 390 4.85 7.73 -25.22
C THR A 390 5.46 7.50 -23.85
N VAL A 391 5.56 6.24 -23.45
CA VAL A 391 6.28 5.83 -22.24
C VAL A 391 7.68 5.41 -22.64
N LEU A 392 8.68 6.15 -22.19
CA LEU A 392 10.09 5.89 -22.43
C LEU A 392 10.66 5.13 -21.24
N VAL A 393 11.24 3.96 -21.48
CA VAL A 393 11.88 3.13 -20.45
C VAL A 393 13.35 2.94 -20.82
N TYR A 394 14.25 3.19 -19.87
CA TYR A 394 15.69 3.04 -20.12
C TYR A 394 16.47 2.75 -18.84
N GLY A 395 17.57 2.03 -18.98
CA GLY A 395 18.43 1.65 -17.85
C GLY A 395 19.49 0.64 -18.24
N GLU A 396 20.57 0.57 -17.46
CA GLU A 396 21.74 -0.26 -17.78
C GLU A 396 21.74 -1.63 -17.08
N THR A 397 20.68 -1.96 -16.33
CA THR A 397 20.62 -3.20 -15.54
C THR A 397 20.34 -4.43 -16.40
N PRO A 398 20.70 -5.64 -15.94
CA PRO A 398 20.41 -6.88 -16.66
C PRO A 398 18.92 -7.08 -16.95
N ARG A 399 18.03 -6.78 -15.99
CA ARG A 399 16.57 -6.92 -16.17
C ARG A 399 16.00 -6.03 -17.28
N MET A 400 16.60 -4.85 -17.53
CA MET A 400 16.18 -3.96 -18.61
C MET A 400 16.48 -4.53 -20.01
N LYS A 401 17.30 -5.57 -20.12
CA LYS A 401 17.60 -6.28 -21.38
C LYS A 401 16.83 -7.60 -21.52
N ASP A 402 16.15 -8.03 -20.47
CA ASP A 402 15.40 -9.28 -20.46
C ASP A 402 14.05 -9.12 -21.19
N ASN A 403 13.80 -9.97 -22.19
CA ASN A 403 12.60 -9.86 -23.02
C ASN A 403 11.32 -10.11 -22.22
N ARG A 404 11.34 -11.08 -21.28
CA ARG A 404 10.16 -11.39 -20.47
C ARG A 404 9.81 -10.23 -19.53
N PHE A 405 10.81 -9.59 -18.92
CA PHE A 405 10.63 -8.38 -18.14
C PHE A 405 10.05 -7.25 -19.01
N ARG A 406 10.57 -7.06 -20.23
CA ARG A 406 10.08 -6.03 -21.15
C ARG A 406 8.61 -6.24 -21.52
N GLU A 407 8.26 -7.43 -21.99
CA GLU A 407 6.88 -7.80 -22.34
C GLU A 407 5.92 -7.69 -21.14
N GLY A 408 6.38 -8.10 -19.96
CA GLY A 408 5.61 -8.00 -18.72
C GLY A 408 5.35 -6.56 -18.30
N LEU A 409 6.36 -5.69 -18.39
CA LEU A 409 6.23 -4.27 -18.09
C LEU A 409 5.33 -3.55 -19.09
N GLU A 410 5.49 -3.82 -20.39
CA GLU A 410 4.61 -3.29 -21.44
C GLU A 410 3.16 -3.68 -21.20
N THR A 411 2.89 -4.97 -20.96
CA THR A 411 1.55 -5.47 -20.64
C THR A 411 0.96 -4.76 -19.43
N LEU A 412 1.75 -4.56 -18.38
CA LEU A 412 1.33 -3.84 -17.19
C LEU A 412 0.97 -2.38 -17.48
N ILE A 413 1.80 -1.69 -18.28
CA ILE A 413 1.54 -0.31 -18.71
C ILE A 413 0.20 -0.25 -19.46
N TYR A 414 0.00 -1.13 -20.43
CA TYR A 414 -1.23 -1.18 -21.24
C TYR A 414 -2.49 -1.48 -20.41
N GLN A 415 -2.39 -2.33 -19.39
CA GLN A 415 -3.51 -2.64 -18.50
C GLN A 415 -3.89 -1.49 -17.55
N ARG A 416 -2.96 -0.58 -17.29
CA ARG A 416 -3.13 0.50 -16.30
C ARG A 416 -3.59 1.81 -16.90
N ILE A 417 -3.35 2.02 -18.20
CA ILE A 417 -3.68 3.26 -18.87
C ILE A 417 -5.17 3.27 -19.27
N PRO A 418 -5.86 4.42 -19.18
CA PRO A 418 -7.22 4.58 -19.68
C PRO A 418 -7.37 4.13 -21.15
N ALA A 419 -8.41 3.35 -21.43
CA ALA A 419 -8.61 2.71 -22.74
C ALA A 419 -8.77 3.67 -23.93
N HIS A 420 -9.04 4.97 -23.67
CA HIS A 420 -9.17 5.99 -24.70
C HIS A 420 -7.84 6.66 -25.07
N LEU A 421 -6.74 6.34 -24.37
CA LEU A 421 -5.42 6.88 -24.67
C LEU A 421 -4.64 5.93 -25.60
N ASP A 422 -4.06 6.48 -26.67
CA ASP A 422 -3.09 5.81 -27.52
C ASP A 422 -1.71 5.84 -26.86
N VAL A 423 -1.12 4.66 -26.68
CA VAL A 423 0.15 4.52 -25.95
C VAL A 423 1.16 3.74 -26.73
N THR A 424 2.34 4.34 -26.83
CA THR A 424 3.52 3.65 -27.33
C THR A 424 4.55 3.51 -26.22
N VAL A 425 5.02 2.29 -25.95
CA VAL A 425 6.17 2.06 -25.07
C VAL A 425 7.42 1.97 -25.94
N GLN A 426 8.50 2.65 -25.53
CA GLN A 426 9.78 2.67 -26.23
C GLN A 426 10.92 2.41 -25.26
N TRP A 427 11.80 1.48 -25.65
CA TRP A 427 12.99 1.12 -24.88
C TRP A 427 14.19 1.84 -25.47
N LEU A 428 14.79 2.76 -24.73
CA LEU A 428 15.93 3.54 -25.22
C LEU A 428 17.25 2.84 -24.86
N ASP A 429 18.19 2.87 -25.80
CA ASP A 429 19.57 2.53 -25.50
C ASP A 429 20.31 3.66 -24.75
N LYS A 430 21.61 3.47 -24.51
CA LYS A 430 22.44 4.43 -23.78
C LYS A 430 22.60 5.77 -24.50
N GLU A 431 22.77 5.76 -25.82
CA GLU A 431 22.96 6.99 -26.61
C GLU A 431 21.64 7.74 -26.72
N GLU A 432 20.55 7.01 -26.94
CA GLU A 432 19.20 7.54 -27.05
C GLU A 432 18.70 8.13 -25.74
N SER A 433 18.90 7.44 -24.62
CA SER A 433 18.54 7.97 -23.30
C SER A 433 19.35 9.22 -22.95
N ALA A 434 20.64 9.30 -23.31
CA ALA A 434 21.44 10.51 -23.11
C ALA A 434 20.94 11.69 -23.95
N ARG A 435 20.59 11.45 -25.23
CA ARG A 435 19.98 12.46 -26.10
C ARG A 435 18.62 12.90 -25.56
N PHE A 436 17.76 11.95 -25.18
CA PHE A 436 16.45 12.24 -24.60
C PHE A 436 16.55 13.09 -23.34
N LYS A 437 17.41 12.72 -22.38
CA LYS A 437 17.62 13.49 -21.15
C LYS A 437 18.02 14.93 -21.43
N THR A 438 18.91 15.13 -22.41
CA THR A 438 19.34 16.48 -22.82
C THR A 438 18.18 17.32 -23.35
N LEU A 439 17.34 16.74 -24.20
CA LEU A 439 16.16 17.42 -24.76
C LEU A 439 15.07 17.65 -23.70
N TYR A 440 14.86 16.68 -22.82
CA TYR A 440 13.76 16.66 -21.87
C TYR A 440 14.01 17.49 -20.61
N GLU A 441 15.24 17.52 -20.07
CA GLU A 441 15.58 18.35 -18.91
C GLU A 441 15.39 19.84 -19.21
N ALA A 442 15.74 20.29 -20.43
CA ALA A 442 15.48 21.66 -20.88
C ALA A 442 13.98 22.00 -20.91
N CYS A 443 13.11 21.01 -21.09
CA CYS A 443 11.66 21.21 -21.07
C CYS A 443 11.07 21.23 -19.66
N LYS A 444 11.74 20.63 -18.66
CA LYS A 444 11.31 20.65 -17.25
C LYS A 444 11.56 22.00 -16.57
N THR A 445 12.57 22.76 -16.99
CA THR A 445 12.88 24.08 -16.42
C THR A 445 11.97 25.19 -16.94
N GLY A 446 11.20 24.91 -18.01
CA GLY A 446 10.12 25.73 -18.53
C GLY A 446 10.01 25.64 -20.05
N PHE A 447 8.79 25.80 -20.58
CA PHE A 447 8.53 25.71 -22.03
C PHE A 447 9.36 26.69 -22.88
N ALA A 448 9.84 27.80 -22.31
CA ALA A 448 10.67 28.77 -23.01
C ALA A 448 12.09 28.25 -23.34
N GLU A 449 12.60 27.30 -22.55
CA GLU A 449 13.91 26.66 -22.74
C GLU A 449 13.80 25.31 -23.46
N CYS A 450 12.57 24.83 -23.68
CA CYS A 450 12.27 23.57 -24.31
C CYS A 450 12.51 23.63 -25.84
N ASP A 451 13.42 22.79 -26.34
CA ASP A 451 13.53 22.51 -27.76
C ASP A 451 12.45 21.51 -28.19
N ALA A 452 11.20 21.99 -28.18
CA ALA A 452 10.01 21.16 -28.36
C ALA A 452 9.95 20.54 -29.76
N GLU A 453 10.55 21.17 -30.78
CA GLU A 453 10.59 20.66 -32.16
C GLU A 453 11.51 19.43 -32.24
N HIS A 454 12.75 19.53 -31.74
CA HIS A 454 13.67 18.38 -31.75
C HIS A 454 13.23 17.26 -30.80
N LEU A 455 12.57 17.59 -29.67
CA LEU A 455 11.97 16.58 -28.81
C LEU A 455 10.83 15.86 -29.54
N LYS A 456 9.93 16.58 -30.22
CA LYS A 456 8.86 15.99 -31.04
C LYS A 456 9.44 15.09 -32.14
N GLU A 457 10.44 15.56 -32.88
CA GLU A 457 11.13 14.76 -33.90
C GLU A 457 11.77 13.50 -33.31
N PHE A 458 12.40 13.60 -32.14
CA PHE A 458 12.97 12.45 -31.44
C PHE A 458 11.89 11.40 -31.12
N ILE A 459 10.73 11.83 -30.57
CA ILE A 459 9.63 10.91 -30.27
C ILE A 459 9.07 10.27 -31.55
N ILE A 460 8.90 11.04 -32.63
CA ILE A 460 8.46 10.51 -33.94
C ILE A 460 9.41 9.42 -34.43
N GLN A 461 10.71 9.69 -34.46
CA GLN A 461 11.74 8.74 -34.88
C GLN A 461 11.70 7.44 -34.08
N MET A 462 11.46 7.52 -32.76
CA MET A 462 11.33 6.31 -31.93
C MET A 462 10.06 5.51 -32.26
N ARG A 463 8.93 6.19 -32.52
CA ARG A 463 7.66 5.52 -32.84
C ARG A 463 7.67 4.79 -34.19
N GLU A 464 8.39 5.30 -35.17
CA GLU A 464 8.48 4.73 -36.53
C GLU A 464 9.33 3.45 -36.63
N ARG A 465 10.06 3.08 -35.58
CA ARG A 465 10.96 1.91 -35.57
C ARG A 465 10.29 0.54 -35.39
N LYS A 466 8.95 0.48 -35.38
CA LYS A 466 8.21 -0.78 -35.17
C LYS A 466 8.29 -1.72 -36.36
#